data_AF-A0A932A2I9-F1
#
_entry.id   AF-A0A932A2I9-F1
#
_cell.length_a   1.000
_cell.length_b   1.000
_cell.length_c   1.000
_cell.angle_alpha   90.00
_cell.angle_beta   90.00
_cell.angle_gamma   90.00
#
_symmetry.space_group_name_H-M   'P 1'
#
loop_
_entity.id
_entity.type
_entity.pdbx_description
1 polymer ?
#
loop_
_entity_poly.entity_id
_entity_poly.type
_entity_poly.pdbx_seq_one_letter_code
_entity_poly.pdbx_strand_id
1 'polypeptide(L)' 'MFDIAQLHLFKRNALRGILKRLQFYQLQKSIWIHPFDCQDEFDLLKDFFGLTVREMRFVVANDIGDDQSLRTMFKLQTV' A
#
# COMPACT_ATOMS: atom_id res chain seq x y z
N MET A 1 2.37 -4.15 0.48
CA MET A 1 2.03 -5.03 -0.66
C MET A 1 1.11 -6.17 -0.21
N PHE A 2 0.38 -6.81 -1.12
CA PHE A 2 -0.47 -7.95 -0.78
C PHE A 2 -0.47 -9.06 -1.84
N ASP A 3 -0.71 -10.29 -1.41
CA ASP A 3 -1.02 -11.43 -2.27
C ASP A 3 -2.23 -12.18 -1.72
N ILE A 4 -3.40 -11.87 -2.28
CA ILE A 4 -4.69 -12.40 -1.86
C ILE A 4 -5.23 -13.23 -3.02
N ALA A 5 -5.68 -14.45 -2.73
CA ALA A 5 -6.19 -15.37 -3.75
C ALA A 5 -7.34 -14.74 -4.56
N GLN A 6 -7.42 -15.09 -5.85
CA GLN A 6 -8.47 -14.58 -6.75
C GLN A 6 -9.89 -14.97 -6.31
N LEU A 7 -10.03 -16.11 -5.61
CA LEU A 7 -11.30 -16.52 -5.00
C LEU A 7 -11.87 -15.46 -4.04
N HIS A 8 -11.01 -14.60 -3.48
CA HIS A 8 -11.39 -13.49 -2.60
C HIS A 8 -11.37 -12.14 -3.32
N LEU A 9 -11.85 -12.08 -4.57
CA LEU A 9 -11.85 -10.86 -5.40
C LEU A 9 -12.51 -9.66 -4.70
N PHE A 10 -13.61 -9.88 -3.99
CA PHE A 10 -14.30 -8.84 -3.23
C PHE A 10 -13.37 -8.19 -2.19
N LYS A 11 -12.68 -9.02 -1.40
CA LYS A 11 -11.70 -8.59 -0.39
C LYS A 11 -10.57 -7.76 -1.01
N ARG A 12 -10.05 -8.20 -2.17
CA ARG A 12 -9.00 -7.49 -2.92
C ARG A 12 -9.48 -6.10 -3.37
N ASN A 13 -10.67 -6.04 -3.94
CA ASN A 13 -11.19 -4.79 -4.48
C ASN A 13 -11.56 -3.81 -3.36
N ALA A 14 -12.09 -4.31 -2.25
CA ALA A 14 -12.34 -3.51 -1.05
C ALA A 14 -11.04 -2.92 -0.48
N LEU A 15 -10.00 -3.74 -0.29
CA LEU A 15 -8.70 -3.26 0.19
C LEU A 15 -8.11 -2.19 -0.74
N ARG A 16 -8.12 -2.43 -2.07
CA ARG A 16 -7.68 -1.42 -3.06
C ARG A 16 -8.48 -0.13 -2.96
N GLY A 17 -9.80 -0.21 -2.76
CA GLY A 17 -10.65 0.95 -2.59
C GLY A 17 -10.26 1.78 -1.38
N ILE A 18 -9.95 1.13 -0.25
CA ILE A 18 -9.50 1.83 0.96
C ILE A 18 -8.11 2.44 0.76
N LEU A 19 -7.15 1.70 0.20
CA LEU A 19 -5.81 2.23 -0.07
C LEU A 19 -5.84 3.47 -0.97
N LYS A 20 -6.70 3.49 -2.00
CA LYS A 20 -6.93 4.69 -2.82
C LYS A 20 -7.51 5.85 -2.03
N ARG A 21 -8.46 5.59 -1.12
CA ARG A 21 -9.06 6.62 -0.25
C ARG A 21 -8.05 7.19 0.73
N LEU A 22 -7.11 6.37 1.20
CA LEU A 22 -5.97 6.77 2.03
C LEU A 22 -4.82 7.40 1.23
N GLN A 23 -5.03 7.70 -0.05
CA GLN A 23 -4.04 8.31 -0.94
C GLN A 23 -2.74 7.51 -1.13
N PHE A 24 -2.76 6.19 -0.91
CA PHE A 24 -1.65 5.33 -1.33
C PHE A 24 -1.55 5.31 -2.85
N TYR A 25 -0.33 5.38 -3.35
CA TYR A 25 -0.08 5.24 -4.77
C TYR A 25 0.04 3.77 -5.17
N GLN A 26 -0.61 3.40 -6.27
CA GLN A 26 -0.55 2.06 -6.81
C GLN A 26 0.67 1.92 -7.73
N LEU A 27 1.81 1.48 -7.16
CA LEU A 27 3.04 1.25 -7.93
C LEU A 27 2.90 0.07 -8.91
N GLN A 28 2.24 -1.01 -8.48
CA GLN A 28 1.89 -2.16 -9.31
C GLN A 28 0.54 -2.76 -8.87
N LYS A 29 0.06 -3.82 -9.54
CA LYS A 29 -1.27 -4.42 -9.30
C LYS A 29 -1.56 -4.78 -7.83
N SER A 30 -0.54 -5.14 -7.06
CA SER A 30 -0.64 -5.43 -5.62
C SER A 30 0.46 -4.79 -4.77
N ILE A 31 1.23 -3.86 -5.35
CA ILE A 31 2.26 -3.10 -4.65
C ILE A 31 1.76 -1.66 -4.54
N TRP A 32 1.77 -1.17 -3.32
CA TRP A 32 1.26 0.14 -2.95
C TRP A 32 2.32 0.83 -2.11
N ILE A 33 2.48 2.13 -2.32
CA ILE A 33 3.52 2.93 -1.67
C ILE A 33 2.92 4.21 -1.09
N HIS A 34 3.50 4.62 0.02
CA HIS A 34 3.20 5.86 0.71
C HIS A 34 4.49 6.36 1.37
N PRO A 35 4.78 7.67 1.36
CA PRO A 35 6.05 8.19 1.86
C PRO A 35 6.05 8.45 3.37
N PHE A 36 4.89 8.43 4.02
CA PHE A 36 4.75 8.64 5.45
C PHE A 36 4.60 7.33 6.21
N ASP A 37 5.02 7.32 7.47
CA ASP A 37 4.80 6.18 8.36
C ASP A 37 3.31 5.89 8.48
N CYS A 38 2.94 4.65 8.18
CA CYS A 38 1.56 4.18 8.10
C CYS A 38 1.43 2.75 8.66
N GLN A 39 2.29 2.40 9.61
CA GLN A 39 2.30 1.10 10.27
C GLN A 39 0.98 0.83 11.01
N ASP A 40 0.45 1.83 11.73
CA ASP A 40 -0.81 1.70 12.48
C ASP A 40 -2.01 1.46 11.55
N GLU A 41 -2.11 2.20 10.43
CA GLU A 41 -3.14 2.00 9.43
C GLU A 41 -2.99 0.64 8.74
N PHE A 42 -1.75 0.22 8.48
CA PHE A 42 -1.47 -1.09 7.92
C PHE A 42 -1.97 -2.21 8.82
N ASP A 43 -1.64 -2.16 10.12
CA ASP A 43 -2.04 -3.18 11.09
C ASP A 43 -3.56 -3.19 11.27
N LEU A 44 -4.19 -2.02 11.35
CA LEU A 44 -5.65 -1.90 11.38
C LEU A 44 -6.31 -2.53 10.15
N LEU A 45 -5.81 -2.26 8.94
CA LEU A 45 -6.37 -2.83 7.71
C LEU A 45 -6.16 -4.34 7.66
N LYS A 46 -4.97 -4.81 8.03
CA LYS A 46 -4.65 -6.23 8.06
C LYS A 46 -5.59 -7.00 8.99
N ASP A 47 -5.84 -6.46 10.18
CA ASP A 47 -6.74 -7.06 11.16
C ASP A 47 -8.21 -6.96 10.73
N PHE A 48 -8.64 -5.80 10.22
CA PHE A 48 -10.01 -5.58 9.74
C PHE A 48 -10.38 -6.55 8.61
N PHE A 49 -9.46 -6.76 7.66
CA PHE A 49 -9.66 -7.74 6.60
C PHE A 49 -9.37 -9.17 7.07
N GLY A 50 -8.76 -9.40 8.24
CA GLY A 50 -8.32 -10.73 8.66
C GLY A 50 -7.34 -11.33 7.65
N LEU A 51 -6.27 -10.60 7.34
CA LEU A 51 -5.22 -11.01 6.41
C LEU A 51 -4.01 -11.55 7.18
N THR A 52 -3.46 -12.65 6.68
CA THR A 52 -2.25 -13.22 7.24
C THR A 52 -1.01 -12.41 6.85
N VAL A 53 0.11 -12.63 7.56
CA VAL A 53 1.44 -12.08 7.19
C VAL A 53 1.89 -12.53 5.79
N ARG A 54 1.37 -13.65 5.29
CA ARG A 54 1.65 -14.12 3.93
C ARG A 54 0.87 -13.32 2.88
N GLU A 55 -0.37 -12.95 3.22
CA GLU A 55 -1.26 -12.22 2.30
C GLU A 55 -1.02 -10.73 2.28
N MET A 56 -0.48 -10.14 3.35
CA MET A 56 -0.21 -8.70 3.41
C MET A 56 1.09 -8.43 4.14
N ARG A 57 2.00 -7.69 3.49
CA ARG A 57 3.32 -7.35 4.00
C ARG A 57 3.57 -5.85 3.93
N PHE A 58 4.09 -5.32 5.03
CA PHE A 58 4.61 -3.96 5.13
C PHE A 58 6.12 -3.99 4.88
N VAL A 59 6.62 -3.00 4.15
CA VAL A 59 8.05 -2.88 3.83
C VAL A 59 8.40 -1.41 3.94
N VAL A 60 9.39 -1.12 4.77
CA VAL A 60 10.07 0.18 4.79
C VAL A 60 11.28 0.06 3.85
N ALA A 61 11.35 0.93 2.85
CA ALA A 61 12.44 0.96 1.90
C ALA A 61 13.08 2.36 1.93
N ASN A 62 14.42 2.41 1.99
CA ASN A 62 15.17 3.66 1.92
C ASN A 62 15.36 4.16 0.47
N ASP A 63 15.24 3.25 -0.50
CA ASP A 63 15.39 3.50 -1.93
C ASP A 63 14.47 2.56 -2.71
N ILE A 64 13.83 3.09 -3.75
CA ILE A 64 12.93 2.38 -4.67
C ILE A 64 13.28 2.62 -6.15
N GLY A 65 14.44 3.25 -6.42
CA GLY A 65 14.84 3.70 -7.75
C GLY A 65 14.25 5.07 -8.09
N ASP A 66 13.90 5.27 -9.37
CA ASP A 66 13.34 6.54 -9.83
C ASP A 66 11.95 6.81 -9.23
N ASP A 67 11.92 7.75 -8.27
CA ASP A 67 10.73 8.13 -7.52
C ASP A 67 10.30 9.59 -7.77
N GLN A 68 10.84 10.27 -8.80
CA GLN A 68 10.57 11.68 -9.07
C GLN A 68 9.07 11.98 -9.24
N SER A 69 8.37 11.10 -9.96
CA SER A 69 6.93 11.19 -10.17
C SER A 69 6.14 11.02 -8.87
N LEU A 70 6.59 10.15 -7.97
CA LEU A 70 5.98 9.92 -6.66
C LEU A 70 6.20 11.13 -5.75
N ARG A 71 7.42 11.65 -5.68
CA ARG A 71 7.74 12.86 -4.90
C ARG A 71 6.86 14.03 -5.31
N THR A 72 6.70 14.23 -6.63
CA THR A 72 5.82 15.27 -7.19
C THR A 72 4.36 15.05 -6.77
N MET A 73 3.84 13.82 -6.89
CA MET A 73 2.48 13.47 -6.50
C MET A 73 2.21 13.73 -5.01
N PHE A 74 3.14 13.32 -4.16
CA PHE A 74 3.04 13.46 -2.71
C PHE A 74 3.47 14.84 -2.19
N LYS A 75 3.85 15.76 -3.10
CA LYS A 75 4.33 17.11 -2.77
C LYS A 75 5.50 17.10 -1.79
N LEU A 76 6.36 16.10 -1.88
CA LEU A 76 7.59 16.02 -1.10
C LEU A 76 8.57 17.03 -1.70
N GLN A 77 9.06 17.96 -0.89
CA GLN A 77 10.06 18.92 -1.34
C GLN A 77 11.33 18.17 -1.75
N THR A 78 11.74 18.34 -3.01
CA THR A 78 13.07 17.95 -3.47
C THR A 78 14.04 18.99 -2.92
N VAL A 79 14.82 18.62 -1.90
CA VAL A 79 15.97 19.41 -1.43
C VAL A 79 17.14 19.14 -2.36
#